data_AF-A0A484ZIG1-F1
#
_entry.id   AF-A0A484ZIG1-F1
#
_cell.length_a   1.000
_cell.length_b   1.000
_cell.length_c   1.000
_cell.angle_alpha   90.00
_cell.angle_beta   90.00
_cell.angle_gamma   90.00
#
_symmetry.space_group_name_H-M   'P 1'
#
loop_
_entity.id
_entity.type
_entity.pdbx_description
1 polymer ?
#
loop_
_entity_poly.entity_id
_entity_poly.type
_entity_poly.pdbx_seq_one_letter_code
_entity_poly.pdbx_strand_id
1 'polypeptide(L)'
;MSMDTTKELIFQDEMIAQMEDKGWIRGKPEGYDRERALYSQDVIAFVQNTQPLEWEKFSKIYPTDTERHFLDLLVAQLKKADNNATDQLSRTYGTLGVLRHGIKSHNARFSLCQFKPEHNLNPETLARYKQNICRIVPELVYSPYATKAALDETGSVAKKWAYRFGAVYQRLADCHT
;
A
#
# COMPACT_ATOMS: atom_id res chain seq x y z
N MET A 1 0.00 -35.61 1.42
CA MET A 1 -0.60 -35.17 0.15
C MET A 1 0.32 -34.11 -0.43
N SER A 2 1.09 -34.44 -1.47
CA SER A 2 1.97 -33.49 -2.16
C SER A 2 1.07 -32.63 -3.05
N MET A 3 0.82 -31.38 -2.67
CA MET A 3 0.25 -30.42 -3.61
C MET A 3 1.24 -30.25 -4.75
N ASP A 4 0.75 -30.42 -5.97
CA ASP A 4 1.52 -30.42 -7.20
C ASP A 4 2.04 -29.00 -7.46
N THR A 5 3.21 -28.67 -6.92
CA THR A 5 3.81 -27.33 -6.91
C THR A 5 3.87 -26.71 -8.31
N THR A 6 4.04 -27.56 -9.33
CA THR A 6 4.05 -27.17 -10.75
C THR A 6 2.71 -26.55 -11.18
N LYS A 7 1.57 -27.07 -10.72
CA LYS A 7 0.24 -26.54 -11.06
C LYS A 7 -0.06 -25.22 -10.36
N GLU A 8 0.37 -25.09 -9.10
CA GLU A 8 0.18 -23.86 -8.32
C GLU A 8 1.02 -22.70 -8.88
N LEU A 9 2.25 -22.99 -9.31
CA LEU A 9 3.11 -22.01 -9.98
C LEU A 9 2.52 -21.52 -11.30
N ILE A 10 2.00 -22.43 -12.13
CA ILE A 10 1.35 -22.06 -13.40
C ILE A 10 0.13 -21.17 -13.12
N PHE A 11 -0.72 -21.57 -12.18
CA PHE A 11 -1.90 -20.79 -11.80
C PHE A 11 -1.52 -19.38 -11.30
N GLN A 12 -0.49 -19.28 -10.46
CA GLN A 12 -0.01 -18.00 -9.95
C GLN A 12 0.50 -17.10 -11.09
N ASP A 13 1.27 -17.65 -12.03
CA ASP A 13 1.81 -16.89 -13.16
C ASP A 13 0.70 -16.43 -14.11
N GLU A 14 -0.29 -17.28 -14.38
CA GLU A 14 -1.49 -16.89 -15.15
C GLU A 14 -2.28 -15.76 -14.48
N MET A 15 -2.44 -15.81 -13.15
CA MET A 15 -3.08 -14.72 -12.42
C MET A 15 -2.29 -13.42 -12.48
N ILE A 16 -0.96 -13.49 -12.35
CA ILE A 16 -0.08 -12.32 -12.45
C ILE A 16 -0.17 -11.72 -13.85
N ALA A 17 -0.08 -12.54 -14.90
CA ALA A 17 -0.19 -12.10 -16.28
C ALA A 17 -1.52 -11.38 -16.55
N GLN A 18 -2.64 -11.90 -16.04
CA GLN A 18 -3.95 -11.23 -16.14
C GLN A 18 -4.01 -9.90 -15.39
N MET A 19 -3.25 -9.73 -14.31
CA MET A 19 -3.19 -8.48 -13.57
C MET A 19 -2.28 -7.46 -14.26
N GLU A 20 -1.18 -7.91 -14.87
CA GLU A 20 -0.30 -7.09 -15.70
C GLU A 20 -1.04 -6.55 -16.94
N ASP A 21 -1.88 -7.36 -17.58
CA ASP A 21 -2.75 -6.92 -18.69
C ASP A 21 -3.74 -5.82 -18.26
N LYS A 22 -4.17 -5.84 -16.99
CA LYS A 22 -5.01 -4.80 -16.38
C LYS A 22 -4.23 -3.57 -15.90
N GLY A 23 -2.95 -3.47 -16.23
CA GLY A 23 -2.09 -2.34 -15.90
C GLY A 23 -1.47 -2.40 -14.50
N TRP A 24 -1.47 -3.56 -13.83
CA TRP A 24 -0.74 -3.73 -12.58
C TRP A 24 0.74 -3.95 -12.86
N ILE A 25 1.60 -3.46 -11.97
CA ILE A 25 3.04 -3.60 -12.07
C ILE A 25 3.48 -4.82 -11.26
N ARG A 26 4.26 -5.72 -11.84
CA ARG A 26 4.90 -6.80 -11.08
C ARG A 26 6.04 -6.24 -10.22
N GLY A 27 5.95 -6.49 -8.92
CA GLY A 27 6.92 -6.10 -7.90
C GLY A 27 7.82 -7.24 -7.45
N LYS A 28 8.92 -6.88 -6.79
CA LYS A 28 9.87 -7.82 -6.19
C LYS A 28 9.85 -7.69 -4.67
N PRO A 29 9.87 -8.79 -3.91
CA PRO A 29 9.78 -8.75 -2.45
C PRO A 29 10.92 -7.95 -1.79
N GLU A 30 12.04 -7.75 -2.47
CA GLU A 30 13.15 -6.90 -2.02
C GLU A 30 12.80 -5.42 -1.89
N GLY A 31 11.82 -4.93 -2.68
CA GLY A 31 11.37 -3.53 -2.62
C GLY A 31 10.33 -3.26 -1.53
N TYR A 32 9.88 -4.31 -0.82
CA TYR A 32 8.91 -4.19 0.25
C TYR A 32 9.60 -3.95 1.59
N ASP A 33 9.35 -2.79 2.19
CA ASP A 33 9.81 -2.47 3.53
C ASP A 33 8.93 -3.22 4.54
N ARG A 34 9.48 -4.28 5.16
CA ARG A 34 8.76 -5.13 6.12
C ARG A 34 8.51 -4.45 7.45
N GLU A 35 9.37 -3.52 7.86
CA GLU A 35 9.21 -2.80 9.13
C GLU A 35 8.05 -1.80 9.04
N ARG A 36 7.92 -1.15 7.89
CA ARG A 36 6.83 -0.21 7.60
C ARG A 36 5.62 -0.85 6.95
N ALA A 37 5.75 -2.10 6.51
CA ALA A 37 4.76 -2.88 5.79
C ALA A 37 4.26 -2.23 4.48
N LEU A 38 5.13 -1.52 3.75
CA LEU A 38 4.77 -0.73 2.57
C LEU A 38 5.88 -0.72 1.50
N TYR A 39 5.51 -0.39 0.26
CA TYR A 39 6.46 -0.03 -0.80
C TYR A 39 6.78 1.46 -0.71
N SER A 40 7.84 1.81 0.01
CA SER A 40 8.21 3.19 0.28
C SER A 40 8.35 4.03 -0.99
N GLN A 41 9.02 3.47 -2.00
CA GLN A 41 9.28 4.15 -3.27
C GLN A 41 8.00 4.46 -4.05
N ASP A 42 7.07 3.50 -4.15
CA ASP A 42 5.82 3.70 -4.89
C ASP A 42 4.97 4.79 -4.25
N VAL A 43 4.88 4.81 -2.91
CA VAL A 43 4.10 5.81 -2.19
C VAL A 43 4.69 7.21 -2.40
N ILE A 44 6.00 7.35 -2.29
CA ILE A 44 6.69 8.64 -2.51
C ILE A 44 6.50 9.10 -3.96
N ALA A 45 6.75 8.22 -4.92
CA ALA A 45 6.60 8.54 -6.34
C ALA A 45 5.15 8.95 -6.68
N PHE A 46 4.16 8.26 -6.13
CA PHE A 46 2.75 8.62 -6.29
C PHE A 46 2.46 10.04 -5.79
N VAL A 47 2.91 10.38 -4.59
CA VAL A 47 2.65 11.69 -3.99
C VAL A 47 3.37 12.81 -4.75
N GLN A 48 4.62 12.59 -5.15
CA GLN A 48 5.39 13.55 -5.93
C GLN A 48 4.74 13.80 -7.30
N ASN A 49 4.24 12.75 -7.97
CA ASN A 49 3.62 12.87 -9.29
C ASN A 49 2.21 13.48 -9.25
N THR A 50 1.41 13.15 -8.23
CA THR A 50 0.00 13.57 -8.15
C THR A 50 -0.18 14.92 -7.47
N GLN A 51 0.68 15.25 -6.50
CA GLN A 51 0.53 16.36 -5.56
C GLN A 51 1.87 17.13 -5.34
N PRO A 52 2.56 17.58 -6.40
CA PRO A 52 3.86 18.23 -6.29
C PRO A 52 3.82 19.52 -5.45
N LEU A 53 2.71 20.27 -5.50
CA LEU A 53 2.53 21.51 -4.74
C LEU A 53 2.49 21.27 -3.22
N GLU A 54 1.79 20.21 -2.79
CA GLU A 54 1.72 19.83 -1.38
C GLU A 54 3.05 19.23 -0.91
N TRP A 55 3.73 18.49 -1.79
CA TRP A 55 5.07 17.98 -1.52
C TRP A 55 6.08 19.11 -1.31
N GLU A 56 6.03 20.17 -2.11
CA GLU A 56 6.91 21.34 -1.94
C GLU A 56 6.68 22.03 -0.58
N LYS A 57 5.41 22.22 -0.18
CA LYS A 57 5.08 22.78 1.15
C LYS A 57 5.64 21.91 2.27
N PHE A 58 5.55 20.60 2.12
CA PHE A 58 6.05 19.65 3.12
C PHE A 58 7.58 19.63 3.17
N SER A 59 8.25 19.69 2.01
CA SER A 59 9.70 19.81 1.90
C SER A 59 10.23 21.10 2.54
N LYS A 60 9.49 22.21 2.48
CA LYS A 60 9.84 23.46 3.18
C LYS A 60 9.79 23.34 4.70
N ILE A 61 8.91 22.49 5.24
CA ILE A 61 8.79 22.25 6.69
C ILE A 61 9.88 21.27 7.16
N TYR A 62 10.17 20.26 6.35
CA TYR A 62 11.17 19.22 6.61
C TYR A 62 12.22 19.19 5.49
N PRO A 63 13.19 20.13 5.47
CA PRO A 63 14.17 20.24 4.38
C PRO A 63 15.23 19.12 4.40
N THR A 64 15.36 18.43 5.53
CA THR A 64 16.25 17.28 5.69
C THR A 64 15.39 16.02 5.79
N ASP A 65 15.73 14.98 5.02
CA ASP A 65 15.06 13.67 5.06
C ASP A 65 13.52 13.73 4.89
N THR A 66 13.02 14.59 3.99
CA THR A 66 11.58 14.78 3.74
C THR A 66 10.84 13.45 3.52
N GLU A 67 11.40 12.56 2.71
CA GLU A 67 10.81 11.25 2.41
C GLU A 67 10.65 10.39 3.66
N ARG A 68 11.68 10.35 4.52
CA ARG A 68 11.63 9.58 5.77
C ARG A 68 10.55 10.11 6.70
N HIS A 69 10.47 11.42 6.88
CA HIS A 69 9.44 12.06 7.71
C HIS A 69 8.04 11.79 7.18
N PHE A 70 7.86 11.83 5.85
CA PHE A 70 6.59 11.48 5.22
C PHE A 70 6.20 10.02 5.51
N LEU A 71 7.13 9.08 5.36
CA LEU A 71 6.90 7.67 5.65
C LEU A 71 6.59 7.43 7.13
N ASP A 72 7.27 8.09 8.05
CA ASP A 72 7.02 7.96 9.49
C ASP A 72 5.63 8.50 9.86
N LEU A 73 5.19 9.61 9.26
CA LEU A 73 3.82 10.14 9.42
C LEU A 73 2.78 9.15 8.89
N LEU A 74 3.02 8.54 7.73
CA LEU A 74 2.14 7.53 7.16
C LEU A 74 2.04 6.30 8.07
N VAL A 75 3.17 5.76 8.50
CA VAL A 75 3.23 4.61 9.40
C VAL A 75 2.54 4.93 10.73
N ALA A 76 2.73 6.13 11.27
CA ALA A 76 2.03 6.57 12.48
C ALA A 76 0.50 6.58 12.30
N GLN A 77 -0.01 7.03 11.14
CA GLN A 77 -1.46 6.98 10.85
C GLN A 77 -1.97 5.54 10.66
N LEU A 78 -1.19 4.67 10.02
CA LEU A 78 -1.53 3.26 9.88
C LEU A 78 -1.56 2.54 11.24
N LYS A 79 -0.61 2.84 12.13
CA LYS A 79 -0.53 2.26 13.48
C LYS A 79 -1.63 2.74 14.44
N LYS A 80 -2.32 3.84 14.13
CA LYS A 80 -3.48 4.31 14.92
C LYS A 80 -4.71 3.42 14.76
N ALA A 81 -4.68 2.42 13.89
CA ALA A 81 -5.74 1.42 13.81
C ALA A 81 -5.76 0.61 15.11
N ASP A 82 -6.85 0.73 15.87
CA ASP A 82 -7.10 -0.17 17.00
C ASP A 82 -7.66 -1.50 16.45
N ASN A 83 -7.06 -2.62 16.83
CA ASN A 83 -7.52 -3.96 16.41
C ASN A 83 -8.88 -4.34 17.01
N ASN A 84 -9.32 -3.65 18.07
CA ASN A 84 -10.65 -3.79 18.68
C ASN A 84 -11.61 -2.66 18.28
N ALA A 85 -11.26 -1.85 17.27
CA ALA A 85 -12.10 -0.76 16.80
C ALA A 85 -13.45 -1.26 16.27
N THR A 86 -14.54 -0.69 16.77
CA THR A 86 -15.86 -0.78 16.13
C THR A 86 -15.80 -0.29 14.68
N ASP A 87 -16.75 -0.73 13.85
CA ASP A 87 -16.83 -0.43 12.40
C ASP A 87 -16.63 1.06 12.08
N GLN A 88 -17.08 1.97 12.95
CA GLN A 88 -16.93 3.42 12.78
C GLN A 88 -15.47 3.91 12.95
N LEU A 89 -14.75 3.41 13.96
CA LEU A 89 -13.34 3.77 14.20
C LEU A 89 -12.40 3.16 13.15
N SER A 90 -12.73 1.98 12.64
CA SER A 90 -12.01 1.34 11.52
C SER A 90 -12.12 2.12 10.21
N ARG A 91 -13.18 2.89 10.02
CA ARG A 91 -13.34 3.78 8.84
C ARG A 91 -12.55 5.07 8.97
N THR A 92 -12.24 5.50 10.19
CA THR A 92 -11.52 6.75 10.47
C THR A 92 -10.00 6.55 10.53
N TYR A 93 -9.53 5.40 11.02
CA TYR A 93 -8.11 5.15 11.25
C TYR A 93 -7.62 3.86 10.59
N GLY A 94 -6.30 3.70 10.47
CA GLY A 94 -5.69 2.56 9.80
C GLY A 94 -5.71 2.64 8.27
N THR A 95 -5.59 1.49 7.61
CA THR A 95 -5.49 1.44 6.14
C THR A 95 -6.70 2.07 5.45
N LEU A 96 -7.91 1.78 5.94
CA LEU A 96 -9.13 2.32 5.35
C LEU A 96 -9.26 3.83 5.60
N GLY A 97 -8.91 4.30 6.81
CA GLY A 97 -8.91 5.72 7.15
C GLY A 97 -7.93 6.53 6.28
N VAL A 98 -6.71 6.02 6.11
CA VAL A 98 -5.69 6.64 5.25
C VAL A 98 -6.15 6.72 3.80
N LEU A 99 -6.83 5.68 3.28
CA LEU A 99 -7.35 5.68 1.91
C LEU A 99 -8.54 6.62 1.72
N ARG A 100 -9.45 6.73 2.70
CA ARG A 100 -10.65 7.58 2.58
C ARG A 100 -10.40 9.04 2.88
N HIS A 101 -9.55 9.34 3.86
CA HIS A 101 -9.37 10.71 4.36
C HIS A 101 -8.02 11.32 3.96
N GLY A 102 -7.07 10.49 3.54
CA GLY A 102 -5.68 10.87 3.31
C GLY A 102 -4.93 11.05 4.62
N ILE A 103 -3.73 11.61 4.51
CA ILE A 103 -2.92 12.04 5.65
C ILE A 103 -2.81 13.57 5.65
N LYS A 104 -2.80 14.14 6.86
CA LYS A 104 -2.64 15.58 7.06
C LYS A 104 -1.39 15.82 7.89
N SER A 105 -0.53 16.72 7.45
CA SER A 105 0.63 17.20 8.20
C SER A 105 0.69 18.71 8.14
N HIS A 106 0.61 19.38 9.29
CA HIS A 106 0.65 20.84 9.40
C HIS A 106 -0.22 21.51 8.30
N ASN A 107 0.43 22.12 7.29
CA ASN A 107 -0.20 22.84 6.18
C ASN A 107 -0.23 22.08 4.84
N ALA A 108 0.03 20.77 4.85
CA ALA A 108 -0.01 19.89 3.68
C ALA A 108 -1.01 18.75 3.89
N ARG A 109 -1.81 18.45 2.87
CA ARG A 109 -2.73 17.33 2.84
C ARG A 109 -2.39 16.42 1.66
N PHE A 110 -2.24 15.14 1.95
CA PHE A 110 -1.91 14.13 0.96
C PHE A 110 -3.00 13.07 0.86
N SER A 111 -3.49 12.84 -0.35
CA SER A 111 -4.29 11.67 -0.69
C SER A 111 -3.37 10.57 -1.23
N LEU A 112 -3.58 9.31 -0.81
CA LEU A 112 -2.75 8.17 -1.25
C LEU A 112 -3.43 7.30 -2.32
N CYS A 113 -4.69 7.55 -2.60
CA CYS A 113 -5.44 6.89 -3.65
C CYS A 113 -6.52 7.84 -4.13
N GLN A 114 -6.72 7.91 -5.44
CA GLN A 114 -7.88 8.57 -6.00
C GLN A 114 -8.91 7.51 -6.40
N PHE A 115 -10.15 7.65 -5.96
CA PHE A 115 -11.23 6.77 -6.40
C PHE A 115 -11.76 7.22 -7.77
N LYS A 116 -12.33 6.29 -8.53
CA LYS A 116 -12.93 6.56 -9.83
C LYS A 116 -14.06 7.59 -9.64
N PRO A 117 -14.01 8.76 -10.30
CA PRO A 117 -15.07 9.73 -10.19
C PRO A 117 -16.32 9.22 -10.90
N GLU A 118 -17.50 9.39 -10.28
CA GLU A 118 -18.79 9.02 -10.89
C GLU A 118 -19.12 9.90 -12.11
N HIS A 119 -18.59 11.13 -12.13
CA HIS A 119 -18.77 12.09 -13.22
C HIS A 119 -17.44 12.50 -13.83
N ASN A 120 -17.35 12.42 -15.16
CA ASN A 120 -16.19 12.87 -15.96
C ASN A 120 -16.03 14.41 -15.99
N LEU A 121 -16.67 15.15 -15.10
CA LEU A 121 -16.65 16.62 -15.09
C LEU A 121 -15.30 17.20 -14.66
N ASN A 122 -14.49 16.46 -13.88
CA ASN A 122 -13.19 16.95 -13.43
C ASN A 122 -12.04 16.15 -14.08
N PRO A 123 -11.40 16.69 -15.15
CA PRO A 123 -10.30 16.01 -15.81
C PRO A 123 -9.06 15.84 -14.91
N GLU A 124 -8.88 16.69 -13.90
CA GLU A 124 -7.77 16.57 -12.94
C GLU A 124 -7.93 15.34 -12.05
N THR A 125 -9.15 15.06 -11.60
CA THR A 125 -9.45 13.87 -10.78
C THR A 125 -9.24 12.59 -11.58
N LEU A 126 -9.61 12.58 -12.86
CA LEU A 126 -9.38 11.45 -13.75
C LEU A 126 -7.88 11.24 -14.01
N ALA A 127 -7.11 12.31 -14.17
CA ALA A 127 -5.66 12.22 -14.32
C ALA A 127 -4.99 11.62 -13.07
N ARG A 128 -5.39 12.06 -11.87
CA ARG A 128 -4.91 11.47 -10.61
C ARG A 128 -5.32 10.01 -10.44
N TYR A 129 -6.54 9.64 -10.84
CA TYR A 129 -7.00 8.24 -10.84
C TYR A 129 -6.10 7.34 -11.71
N LYS A 130 -5.73 7.81 -12.92
CA LYS A 130 -4.83 7.08 -13.81
C LYS A 130 -3.41 6.96 -13.28
N GLN A 131 -3.01 7.80 -12.33
CA GLN A 131 -1.71 7.76 -11.69
C GLN A 131 -1.66 6.81 -10.47
N ASN A 132 -2.77 6.16 -10.10
CA ASN A 132 -2.76 5.16 -9.04
C ASN A 132 -1.81 4.01 -9.40
N ILE A 133 -0.85 3.75 -8.51
CA ILE A 133 0.14 2.68 -8.69
C ILE A 133 -0.39 1.42 -8.02
N CYS A 134 -0.73 0.42 -8.82
CA CYS A 134 -1.12 -0.91 -8.34
C CYS A 134 0.00 -1.90 -8.61
N ARG A 135 0.53 -2.51 -7.55
CA ARG A 135 1.61 -3.47 -7.62
C ARG A 135 1.16 -4.85 -7.13
N ILE A 136 1.52 -5.89 -7.88
CA ILE A 136 1.38 -7.28 -7.46
C ILE A 136 2.75 -7.87 -7.14
N VAL A 137 2.88 -8.54 -6.00
CA VAL A 137 4.14 -9.14 -5.56
C VAL A 137 3.91 -10.62 -5.28
N PRO A 138 4.50 -11.53 -6.07
CA PRO A 138 4.43 -12.95 -5.77
C PRO A 138 5.19 -13.27 -4.47
N GLU A 139 4.64 -14.19 -3.67
CA GLU A 139 5.34 -14.82 -2.54
C GLU A 139 5.94 -13.84 -1.50
N LEU A 140 5.22 -12.77 -1.18
CA LEU A 140 5.70 -11.77 -0.23
C LEU A 140 5.71 -12.30 1.21
N VAL A 141 6.89 -12.34 1.83
CA VAL A 141 7.03 -12.58 3.27
C VAL A 141 6.78 -11.28 4.03
N TYR A 142 5.58 -11.18 4.62
CA TYR A 142 5.08 -9.98 5.28
C TYR A 142 5.73 -9.71 6.65
N SER A 143 5.95 -10.76 7.46
CA SER A 143 6.39 -10.57 8.84
C SER A 143 7.91 -10.49 8.93
N PRO A 144 8.48 -9.47 9.61
CA PRO A 144 9.91 -9.45 9.91
C PRO A 144 10.31 -10.64 10.79
N TYR A 145 9.36 -11.18 11.58
CA TYR A 145 9.52 -12.32 12.47
C TYR A 145 9.28 -13.69 11.80
N ALA A 146 9.01 -13.73 10.49
CA ALA A 146 8.89 -15.00 9.75
C ALA A 146 10.23 -15.53 9.21
N THR A 147 11.34 -14.86 9.55
CA THR A 147 12.69 -15.23 9.13
C THR A 147 13.26 -16.31 10.06
N LYS A 148 14.12 -17.19 9.53
CA LYS A 148 14.79 -18.26 10.29
C LYS A 148 15.56 -17.74 11.52
N ALA A 149 16.08 -16.51 11.45
CA ALA A 149 16.76 -15.84 12.56
C ALA A 149 15.82 -15.46 13.73
N ALA A 150 14.57 -15.06 13.44
CA ALA A 150 13.59 -14.74 14.48
C ALA A 150 13.11 -16.00 15.23
N LEU A 151 13.06 -17.15 14.54
CA LEU A 151 12.77 -18.45 15.16
C LEU A 151 13.84 -18.82 16.22
N ASP A 152 15.11 -18.55 15.93
CA ASP A 152 16.23 -18.81 16.84
C ASP A 152 16.18 -17.91 18.08
N GLU A 153 15.73 -16.65 17.95
CA GLU A 153 15.66 -15.69 19.07
C GLU A 153 14.38 -15.79 19.92
N THR A 154 13.22 -16.07 19.32
CA THR A 154 11.91 -15.99 20.03
C THR A 154 11.23 -17.34 20.26
N GLY A 155 11.80 -18.44 19.78
CA GLY A 155 11.29 -19.81 20.00
C GLY A 155 9.89 -20.08 19.41
N SER A 156 9.32 -19.13 18.67
CA SER A 156 8.02 -19.23 18.02
C SER A 156 8.04 -18.49 16.68
N VAL A 157 7.43 -19.07 15.64
CA VAL A 157 7.37 -18.46 14.31
C VAL A 157 5.97 -17.88 14.10
N ALA A 158 5.89 -16.60 13.74
CA ALA A 158 4.66 -16.04 13.20
C ALA A 158 4.27 -16.80 11.92
N LYS A 159 2.97 -17.03 11.69
CA LYS A 159 2.49 -17.79 10.51
C LYS A 159 3.16 -17.29 9.23
N LYS A 160 3.90 -18.19 8.56
CA LYS A 160 4.73 -17.93 7.36
C LYS A 160 3.91 -17.46 6.15
N TRP A 161 2.61 -17.77 6.14
CA TRP A 161 1.68 -17.43 5.08
C TRP A 161 0.38 -16.94 5.69
N ALA A 162 0.04 -15.70 5.38
CA ALA A 162 -1.34 -15.23 5.35
C ALA A 162 -1.47 -14.53 4.01
N TYR A 163 -2.26 -15.08 3.10
CA TYR A 163 -2.61 -14.41 1.86
C TYR A 163 -3.46 -13.18 2.19
N ARG A 164 -2.80 -12.10 2.61
CA ARG A 164 -3.34 -10.76 2.45
C ARG A 164 -2.71 -10.24 1.17
N PHE A 165 -3.53 -10.09 0.15
CA PHE A 165 -3.17 -9.24 -0.98
C PHE A 165 -2.72 -7.90 -0.40
N GLY A 166 -1.41 -7.65 -0.41
CA GLY A 166 -0.85 -6.30 -0.31
C GLY A 166 -1.16 -5.57 -1.61
N ALA A 167 -2.45 -5.44 -1.91
CA ALA A 167 -2.92 -4.60 -2.98
C ALA A 167 -2.85 -3.17 -2.45
N VAL A 168 -2.19 -2.27 -3.17
CA VAL A 168 -2.78 -0.95 -3.26
C VAL A 168 -4.02 -1.15 -4.14
N TYR A 169 -5.17 -1.09 -3.46
CA TYR A 169 -6.42 -1.73 -3.85
C TYR A 169 -7.13 -1.00 -5.00
N GLN A 170 -6.94 -1.45 -6.25
CA GLN A 170 -7.84 -1.07 -7.35
C GLN A 170 -9.26 -1.66 -7.14
N ARG A 171 -9.39 -2.84 -6.52
CA ARG A 171 -10.69 -3.54 -6.45
C ARG A 171 -11.68 -2.96 -5.43
N LEU A 172 -11.27 -1.96 -4.62
CA LEU A 172 -12.21 -1.15 -3.83
C LEU A 172 -12.62 0.13 -4.58
N ALA A 173 -11.93 0.49 -5.67
CA ALA A 173 -12.26 1.67 -6.48
C ALA A 173 -13.21 1.39 -7.65
N ASP A 174 -13.35 0.12 -8.05
CA ASP A 174 -14.31 -0.31 -9.08
C ASP A 174 -15.61 -0.91 -8.50
N CYS A 175 -15.70 -1.09 -7.18
CA CYS A 175 -16.83 -1.79 -6.53
C CYS A 175 -17.84 -0.83 -5.88
N HIS A 176 -18.38 0.09 -6.68
CA HIS A 176 -19.74 0.60 -6.50
C HIS A 176 -20.39 0.70 -7.88
N THR A 177 -21.01 -0.41 -8.27
CA THR A 177 -22.21 -0.43 -9.10
C THR A 177 -23.19 -1.35 -8.39
#